data_AF-A0A948Q8V6-F1
#
_entry.id   AF-A0A948Q8V6-F1
#
_cell.length_a   1.000
_cell.length_b   1.000
_cell.length_c   1.000
_cell.angle_alpha   90.00
_cell.angle_beta   90.00
_cell.angle_gamma   90.00
#
_symmetry.space_group_name_H-M   'P 1'
#
loop_
_entity.id
_entity.type
_entity.pdbx_description
1 polymer ?
#
loop_
_entity_poly.entity_id
_entity_poly.type
_entity_poly.pdbx_seq_one_letter_code
_entity_poly.pdbx_strand_id
1 'polypeptide(L)'
;MPKEKYIPSQEEVQKAEEMMSPEQKEASEIREMFKTQERDPFEDFLAHIDEGDKRMPPTPEEKKRMDYRLKKLGQIFEGYEGNWHLDGALNISLMKGEYIGTHKDVDISVEDEDLDKLDAQAAKKGYGLFLSRAKDPTMERSPKINERVGAQRFREAGENEHWMLAAIDEQGKIREEEEMNFIDVHVIQRNTEGKPIGQAGVELPEEWLESRTIDFQGEKLNISNPVKVAYFKLHQGRSYDYTDLEELAKTGELTEKNVEDIKGVIKKEVQKKIGEFRGSLGDTIKDVKPGMSVDEIYSVFLSNEFFKARLPRIEEPLKKLSEKIAKDDDLSLDKIWTDVEDAFKVQNYIDQELEKTKGLEAWVKEAEEKKKLEDELK
;
A
#
# COMPACT_ATOMS: atom_id res chain seq x y z
N MET A 1 0.48 21.13 15.15
CA MET A 1 1.82 21.18 15.77
C MET A 1 2.21 19.75 16.10
N PRO A 2 3.35 19.22 15.62
CA PRO A 2 3.82 17.91 16.05
C PRO A 2 4.05 17.96 17.56
N LYS A 3 3.51 17.02 18.33
CA LYS A 3 3.88 16.87 19.74
C LYS A 3 5.38 16.54 19.78
N GLU A 4 6.19 17.35 20.47
CA GLU A 4 7.60 17.03 20.68
C GLU A 4 7.71 15.62 21.28
N LYS A 5 8.52 14.76 20.66
CA LYS A 5 8.77 13.40 21.15
C LYS A 5 9.43 13.51 22.50
N TYR A 6 8.73 13.08 23.55
CA TYR A 6 9.31 12.93 24.87
C TYR A 6 10.37 11.83 24.82
N ILE A 7 11.61 12.18 25.14
CA ILE A 7 12.71 11.22 25.29
C ILE A 7 13.06 11.22 26.78
N PRO A 8 12.82 10.12 27.51
CA PRO A 8 13.16 10.02 28.92
C PRO A 8 14.66 10.29 29.13
N SER A 9 14.98 11.00 30.21
CA SER A 9 16.38 11.18 30.61
C SER A 9 16.98 9.86 31.14
N GLN A 10 18.31 9.74 31.11
CA GLN A 10 18.99 8.56 31.68
C GLN A 10 18.69 8.36 33.17
N GLU A 11 18.50 9.45 33.92
CA GLU A 11 18.10 9.37 35.34
C GLU A 11 16.71 8.76 35.51
N GLU A 12 15.77 9.08 34.62
CA GLU A 12 14.41 8.51 34.66
C GLU A 12 14.39 7.04 34.28
N VAL A 13 15.21 6.64 33.29
CA VAL A 13 15.38 5.23 32.93
C VAL A 13 15.99 4.45 34.10
N GLN A 14 17.07 4.95 34.71
CA GLN A 14 17.69 4.30 35.88
C GLN A 14 16.71 4.19 37.05
N LYS A 15 15.96 5.25 37.35
CA LYS A 15 14.98 5.24 38.43
C LYS A 15 13.85 4.24 38.16
N ALA A 16 13.40 4.12 36.92
CA ALA A 16 12.42 3.11 36.54
C ALA A 16 12.97 1.69 36.68
N GLU A 17 14.22 1.46 36.25
CA GLU A 17 14.91 0.17 36.41
C GLU A 17 15.12 -0.19 37.88
N GLU A 18 15.47 0.76 38.75
CA GLU A 18 15.62 0.53 40.20
C GLU A 18 14.31 0.12 40.88
N MET A 19 13.16 0.52 40.32
CA MET A 19 11.84 0.16 40.82
C MET A 19 11.33 -1.19 40.31
N MET A 20 12.03 -1.83 39.37
CA MET A 20 11.66 -3.14 38.84
C MET A 20 12.10 -4.28 39.75
N SER A 21 11.26 -5.30 39.88
CA SER A 21 11.65 -6.57 40.49
C SER A 21 12.73 -7.27 39.63
N PRO A 22 13.52 -8.20 40.21
CA PRO A 22 14.47 -8.99 39.44
C PRO A 22 13.84 -9.68 38.22
N GLU A 23 12.63 -10.22 38.38
CA GLU A 23 11.89 -10.87 37.28
C GLU A 23 11.47 -9.86 36.20
N GLN A 24 11.12 -8.63 36.59
CA GLN A 24 10.78 -7.56 35.64
C GLN A 24 12.01 -7.07 34.87
N LYS A 25 13.18 -7.01 35.51
CA LYS A 25 14.46 -6.69 34.86
C LYS A 25 14.85 -7.76 33.84
N GLU A 26 14.83 -9.03 34.24
CA GLU A 26 15.12 -10.16 33.35
C GLU A 26 14.17 -10.18 32.14
N ALA A 27 12.86 -10.01 32.37
CA ALA A 27 11.89 -9.88 31.29
C ALA A 27 12.13 -8.67 30.39
N SER A 28 12.64 -7.55 30.93
CA SER A 28 12.98 -6.35 30.16
C SER A 28 14.20 -6.58 29.28
N GLU A 29 15.26 -7.18 29.83
CA GLU A 29 16.48 -7.53 29.10
C GLU A 29 16.18 -8.51 27.96
N ILE A 30 15.35 -9.53 28.22
CA ILE A 30 14.91 -10.50 27.20
C ILE A 30 14.12 -9.79 26.08
N ARG A 31 13.20 -8.88 26.42
CA ARG A 31 12.45 -8.11 25.42
C ARG A 31 13.36 -7.24 24.56
N GLU A 32 14.36 -6.59 25.17
CA GLU A 32 15.31 -5.77 24.42
C GLU A 32 16.19 -6.64 23.50
N MET A 33 16.56 -7.85 23.94
CA MET A 33 17.30 -8.81 23.12
C MET A 33 16.53 -9.24 21.87
N PHE A 34 15.21 -9.40 21.95
CA PHE A 34 14.35 -9.78 20.81
C PHE A 34 13.67 -8.60 20.11
N LYS A 35 14.06 -7.37 20.45
CA LYS A 35 13.52 -6.16 19.81
C LYS A 35 13.88 -6.06 18.35
N THR A 36 15.03 -6.58 17.94
CA THR A 36 15.48 -6.57 16.54
C THR A 36 15.97 -7.95 16.16
N GLN A 37 15.39 -8.51 15.11
CA GLN A 37 15.64 -9.88 14.68
C GLN A 37 15.95 -9.90 13.18
N GLU A 38 17.05 -10.55 12.78
CA GLU A 38 17.43 -10.72 11.38
C GLU A 38 16.82 -12.01 10.82
N ARG A 39 16.34 -11.97 9.58
CA ARG A 39 15.76 -13.09 8.87
C ARG A 39 16.23 -13.14 7.42
N ASP A 40 16.26 -14.33 6.86
CA ASP A 40 16.42 -14.52 5.43
C ASP A 40 15.27 -13.85 4.63
N PRO A 41 15.57 -13.37 3.41
CA PRO A 41 14.55 -12.80 2.53
C PRO A 41 13.45 -13.83 2.23
N PHE A 42 12.23 -13.35 1.99
CA PHE A 42 11.14 -14.21 1.52
C PHE A 42 11.54 -14.93 0.22
N GLU A 43 10.92 -16.09 -0.01
CA GLU A 43 10.99 -16.76 -1.30
C GLU A 43 10.46 -15.85 -2.42
N ASP A 44 11.04 -16.01 -3.61
CA ASP A 44 10.63 -15.23 -4.76
C ASP A 44 9.23 -15.65 -5.22
N PHE A 45 8.29 -14.71 -5.15
CA PHE A 45 6.90 -14.96 -5.54
C PHE A 45 6.76 -15.20 -7.04
N LEU A 46 7.68 -14.70 -7.87
CA LEU A 46 7.62 -14.89 -9.32
C LEU A 46 7.74 -16.37 -9.70
N ALA A 47 8.29 -17.22 -8.81
CA ALA A 47 8.28 -18.67 -9.01
C ALA A 47 6.85 -19.28 -9.00
N HIS A 48 5.86 -18.55 -8.48
CA HIS A 48 4.45 -18.96 -8.42
C HIS A 48 3.57 -18.29 -9.48
N ILE A 49 4.17 -17.58 -10.43
CA ILE A 49 3.52 -16.94 -11.56
C ILE A 49 3.95 -17.64 -12.84
N ASP A 50 3.00 -18.01 -13.69
CA ASP A 50 3.27 -18.65 -14.97
C ASP A 50 3.65 -17.64 -16.07
N GLU A 51 4.01 -18.14 -17.26
CA GLU A 51 4.42 -17.31 -18.41
C GLU A 51 3.31 -16.38 -18.93
N GLY A 52 2.06 -16.59 -18.50
CA GLY A 52 0.91 -15.75 -18.83
C GLY A 52 0.54 -14.77 -17.71
N ASP A 53 1.44 -14.54 -16.76
CA ASP A 53 1.23 -13.71 -15.57
C ASP A 53 0.10 -14.22 -14.65
N LYS A 54 -0.28 -15.50 -14.76
CA LYS A 54 -1.31 -16.10 -13.92
C LYS A 54 -0.70 -16.78 -12.72
N ARG A 55 -1.42 -16.75 -11.60
CA ARG A 55 -1.05 -17.54 -10.43
C ARG A 55 -1.12 -19.03 -10.76
N MET A 56 -0.09 -19.77 -10.39
CA MET A 56 -0.12 -21.22 -10.50
C MET A 56 -1.21 -21.80 -9.58
N PRO A 57 -1.97 -22.81 -10.04
CA PRO A 57 -2.92 -23.53 -9.20
C PRO A 57 -2.23 -24.11 -7.96
N PRO A 58 -2.85 -24.04 -6.77
CA PRO A 58 -2.24 -24.60 -5.57
C PRO A 58 -2.27 -26.13 -5.61
N THR A 59 -1.18 -26.75 -5.16
CA THR A 59 -1.13 -28.16 -4.81
C THR A 59 -2.05 -28.48 -3.63
N PRO A 60 -2.42 -29.75 -3.40
CA PRO A 60 -3.21 -30.14 -2.23
C PRO A 60 -2.59 -29.73 -0.89
N GLU A 61 -1.26 -29.78 -0.79
CA GLU A 61 -0.49 -29.37 0.38
C GLU A 61 -0.54 -27.85 0.58
N GLU A 62 -0.35 -27.06 -0.47
CA GLU A 62 -0.49 -25.59 -0.43
C GLU A 62 -1.92 -25.18 -0.06
N LYS A 63 -2.92 -25.86 -0.61
CA LYS A 63 -4.33 -25.63 -0.25
C LYS A 63 -4.57 -25.84 1.24
N LYS A 64 -4.04 -26.92 1.83
CA LYS A 64 -4.14 -27.18 3.27
C LYS A 64 -3.46 -26.10 4.10
N ARG A 65 -2.30 -25.59 3.65
CA ARG A 65 -1.58 -24.50 4.32
C ARG A 65 -2.38 -23.20 4.28
N MET A 66 -2.94 -22.84 3.12
CA MET A 66 -3.79 -21.65 2.99
C MET A 66 -5.07 -21.75 3.82
N ASP A 67 -5.74 -22.92 3.83
CA ASP A 67 -6.91 -23.17 4.67
C ASP A 67 -6.57 -23.00 6.16
N TYR A 68 -5.42 -23.56 6.59
CA TYR A 68 -4.93 -23.40 7.96
C TYR A 68 -4.68 -21.93 8.32
N ARG A 69 -4.02 -21.17 7.44
CA ARG A 69 -3.73 -19.74 7.64
C ARG A 69 -5.00 -18.92 7.78
N LEU A 70 -5.98 -19.12 6.91
CA LEU A 70 -7.27 -18.42 6.98
C LEU A 70 -8.05 -18.78 8.25
N LYS A 71 -8.07 -20.06 8.64
CA LYS A 71 -8.67 -20.48 9.90
C LYS A 71 -7.99 -19.80 11.09
N LYS A 72 -6.65 -19.82 11.11
CA LYS A 72 -5.85 -19.21 12.18
C LYS A 72 -6.04 -17.69 12.23
N LEU A 73 -6.21 -17.02 11.09
CA LEU A 73 -6.56 -15.61 11.02
C LEU A 73 -7.84 -15.29 11.78
N GLY A 74 -8.91 -16.06 11.54
CA GLY A 74 -10.17 -15.91 12.26
C GLY A 74 -9.99 -16.03 13.77
N GLN A 75 -9.14 -16.95 14.22
CA GLN A 75 -8.83 -17.15 15.64
C GLN A 75 -8.01 -16.01 16.25
N ILE A 76 -7.11 -15.40 15.48
CA ILE A 76 -6.33 -14.21 15.90
C ILE A 76 -7.28 -13.04 16.13
N PHE A 77 -8.26 -12.85 15.25
CA PHE A 77 -9.21 -11.74 15.32
C PHE A 77 -10.50 -12.05 16.10
N GLU A 78 -10.63 -13.25 16.66
CA GLU A 78 -11.78 -13.61 17.49
C GLU A 78 -11.89 -12.67 18.70
N GLY A 79 -13.05 -12.00 18.81
CA GLY A 79 -13.33 -11.02 19.88
C GLY A 79 -12.71 -9.64 19.65
N TYR A 80 -12.11 -9.39 18.49
CA TYR A 80 -11.60 -8.07 18.13
C TYR A 80 -12.75 -7.11 17.78
N GLU A 81 -12.78 -5.94 18.43
CA GLU A 81 -13.87 -4.94 18.30
C GLU A 81 -13.49 -3.77 17.37
N GLY A 82 -12.34 -3.83 16.70
CA GLY A 82 -11.92 -2.82 15.73
C GLY A 82 -12.32 -3.17 14.29
N ASN A 83 -12.20 -2.19 13.39
CA ASN A 83 -12.44 -2.39 11.97
C ASN A 83 -11.20 -3.04 11.32
N TRP A 84 -11.30 -4.33 10.99
CA TRP A 84 -10.24 -5.07 10.29
C TRP A 84 -10.83 -5.92 9.17
N HIS A 85 -10.09 -6.03 8.07
CA HIS A 85 -10.51 -6.81 6.91
C HIS A 85 -9.34 -7.58 6.33
N LEU A 86 -9.58 -8.79 5.84
CA LEU A 86 -8.69 -9.48 4.91
C LEU A 86 -8.62 -8.69 3.60
N ASP A 87 -7.41 -8.47 3.11
CA ASP A 87 -7.12 -7.73 1.89
C ASP A 87 -6.35 -8.62 0.90
N GLY A 88 -5.85 -8.03 -0.19
CA GLY A 88 -4.99 -8.73 -1.14
C GLY A 88 -5.74 -9.77 -1.98
N ALA A 89 -4.99 -10.73 -2.52
CA ALA A 89 -5.54 -11.71 -3.47
C ALA A 89 -6.30 -12.86 -2.79
N LEU A 90 -6.01 -13.16 -1.52
CA LEU A 90 -6.80 -14.12 -0.74
C LEU A 90 -8.25 -13.69 -0.59
N ASN A 91 -8.49 -12.37 -0.49
CA ASN A 91 -9.84 -11.83 -0.48
C ASN A 91 -10.65 -12.25 -1.72
N ILE A 92 -10.06 -12.14 -2.91
CA ILE A 92 -10.70 -12.53 -4.18
C ILE A 92 -11.05 -14.03 -4.19
N SER A 93 -10.15 -14.87 -3.66
CA SER A 93 -10.39 -16.32 -3.56
C SER A 93 -11.60 -16.63 -2.69
N LEU A 94 -11.76 -15.91 -1.57
CA LEU A 94 -12.91 -16.09 -0.68
C LEU A 94 -14.22 -15.61 -1.31
N MET A 95 -14.21 -14.51 -2.06
CA MET A 95 -15.38 -14.06 -2.82
C MET A 95 -15.78 -15.06 -3.90
N LYS A 96 -14.79 -15.64 -4.60
CA LYS A 96 -15.02 -16.63 -5.64
C LYS A 96 -15.50 -17.98 -5.09
N GLY A 97 -15.17 -18.29 -3.84
CA GLY A 97 -15.41 -19.59 -3.21
C GLY A 97 -14.37 -20.66 -3.54
N GLU A 98 -13.30 -20.28 -4.24
CA GLU A 98 -12.15 -21.14 -4.56
C GLU A 98 -10.86 -20.32 -4.69
N TYR A 99 -9.71 -20.96 -4.49
CA TYR A 99 -8.41 -20.30 -4.66
C TYR A 99 -8.16 -19.96 -6.13
N ILE A 100 -7.93 -18.68 -6.42
CA ILE A 100 -7.52 -18.20 -7.76
C ILE A 100 -6.06 -18.56 -8.10
N GLY A 101 -5.34 -19.16 -7.15
CA GLY A 101 -3.96 -19.60 -7.28
C GLY A 101 -3.30 -19.74 -5.91
N THR A 102 -1.98 -19.92 -5.91
CA THR A 102 -1.18 -19.94 -4.68
C THR A 102 -1.02 -18.54 -4.10
N HIS A 103 -1.16 -18.41 -2.77
CA HIS A 103 -0.98 -17.17 -2.02
C HIS A 103 0.11 -17.36 -0.97
N LYS A 104 1.14 -16.51 -0.99
CA LYS A 104 2.33 -16.64 -0.12
C LYS A 104 2.15 -15.97 1.24
N ASP A 105 1.32 -14.94 1.28
CA ASP A 105 1.13 -13.99 2.37
C ASP A 105 -0.36 -13.85 2.69
N VAL A 106 -0.62 -13.23 3.84
CA VAL A 106 -1.95 -12.82 4.26
C VAL A 106 -1.88 -11.32 4.49
N ASP A 107 -2.64 -10.57 3.72
CA ASP A 107 -2.78 -9.12 3.90
C ASP A 107 -4.02 -8.83 4.74
N ILE A 108 -3.90 -7.91 5.68
CA ILE A 108 -5.05 -7.33 6.38
C ILE A 108 -5.03 -5.81 6.29
N SER A 109 -6.19 -5.19 6.40
CA SER A 109 -6.35 -3.76 6.62
C SER A 109 -6.89 -3.50 8.02
N VAL A 110 -6.39 -2.46 8.70
CA VAL A 110 -6.89 -2.01 10.02
C VAL A 110 -6.91 -0.48 10.09
N GLU A 111 -7.87 0.11 10.79
CA GLU A 111 -7.91 1.56 11.04
C GLU A 111 -6.74 2.04 11.90
N ASP A 112 -6.18 3.21 11.56
CA ASP A 112 -5.09 3.83 12.34
C ASP A 112 -5.44 4.01 13.83
N GLU A 113 -6.68 4.40 14.11
CA GLU A 113 -7.17 4.59 15.48
C GLU A 113 -7.29 3.28 16.27
N ASP A 114 -7.36 2.14 15.58
CA ASP A 114 -7.51 0.81 16.19
C ASP A 114 -6.17 0.09 16.40
N LEU A 115 -5.03 0.66 15.99
CA LEU A 115 -3.73 0.00 16.11
C LEU A 115 -3.34 -0.39 17.55
N ASP A 116 -3.75 0.39 18.56
CA ASP A 116 -3.53 0.03 19.97
C ASP A 116 -4.38 -1.19 20.38
N LYS A 117 -5.60 -1.32 19.83
CA LYS A 117 -6.44 -2.51 20.02
C LYS A 117 -5.84 -3.71 19.30
N LEU A 118 -5.31 -3.50 18.10
CA LEU A 118 -4.66 -4.54 17.30
C LEU A 118 -3.46 -5.13 18.04
N ASP A 119 -2.57 -4.27 18.56
CA ASP A 119 -1.41 -4.68 19.35
C ASP A 119 -1.83 -5.53 20.55
N ALA A 120 -2.83 -5.06 21.31
CA ALA A 120 -3.35 -5.78 22.47
C ALA A 120 -3.99 -7.13 22.10
N GLN A 121 -4.73 -7.20 20.99
CA GLN A 121 -5.34 -8.43 20.51
C GLN A 121 -4.29 -9.44 20.00
N ALA A 122 -3.35 -8.96 19.19
CA ALA A 122 -2.24 -9.75 18.68
C ALA A 122 -1.45 -10.38 19.85
N ALA A 123 -1.08 -9.58 20.85
CA ALA A 123 -0.36 -10.06 22.03
C ALA A 123 -1.11 -11.18 22.76
N LYS A 124 -2.43 -11.05 22.96
CA LYS A 124 -3.27 -12.10 23.59
C LYS A 124 -3.27 -13.42 22.81
N LYS A 125 -3.03 -13.36 21.51
CA LYS A 125 -3.08 -14.50 20.59
C LYS A 125 -1.68 -15.02 20.21
N GLY A 126 -0.62 -14.50 20.85
CA GLY A 126 0.76 -14.93 20.61
C GLY A 126 1.41 -14.27 19.40
N TYR A 127 1.00 -13.05 19.05
CA TYR A 127 1.54 -12.26 17.95
C TYR A 127 2.07 -10.91 18.45
N GLY A 128 2.97 -10.29 17.70
CA GLY A 128 3.44 -8.93 17.95
C GLY A 128 3.48 -8.11 16.66
N LEU A 129 3.45 -6.78 16.81
CA LEU A 129 3.67 -5.84 15.72
C LEU A 129 5.16 -5.70 15.40
N PHE A 130 5.48 -5.71 14.11
CA PHE A 130 6.84 -5.55 13.61
C PHE A 130 6.92 -4.57 12.45
N LEU A 131 8.05 -3.85 12.37
CA LEU A 131 8.47 -3.13 11.18
C LEU A 131 9.59 -3.91 10.50
N SER A 132 9.36 -4.31 9.26
CA SER A 132 10.34 -5.05 8.45
C SER A 132 11.01 -4.16 7.42
N ARG A 133 12.33 -4.24 7.31
CA ARG A 133 13.10 -3.50 6.31
C ARG A 133 14.27 -4.33 5.79
N ALA A 134 14.73 -4.02 4.58
CA ALA A 134 15.98 -4.58 4.09
C ALA A 134 17.15 -4.11 4.97
N LYS A 135 18.03 -5.03 5.37
CA LYS A 135 19.29 -4.71 6.04
C LYS A 135 20.19 -3.84 5.15
N ASP A 136 20.25 -4.17 3.86
CA ASP A 136 20.85 -3.37 2.80
C ASP A 136 19.81 -3.13 1.69
N PRO A 137 19.27 -1.91 1.55
CA PRO A 137 18.26 -1.59 0.53
C PRO A 137 18.81 -1.59 -0.90
N THR A 138 20.13 -1.66 -1.08
CA THR A 138 20.76 -1.72 -2.41
C THR A 138 20.88 -3.15 -2.95
N MET A 139 20.64 -4.16 -2.10
CA MET A 139 20.69 -5.57 -2.47
C MET A 139 19.28 -6.17 -2.57
N GLU A 140 18.93 -6.65 -3.76
CA GLU A 140 17.61 -7.23 -4.08
C GLU A 140 17.18 -8.35 -3.11
N ARG A 141 18.13 -9.18 -2.66
CA ARG A 141 17.90 -10.28 -1.70
C ARG A 141 18.58 -10.05 -0.35
N SER A 142 18.64 -8.80 0.10
CA SER A 142 19.14 -8.52 1.45
C SER A 142 18.31 -9.26 2.51
N PRO A 143 18.95 -9.80 3.57
CA PRO A 143 18.27 -10.17 4.80
C PRO A 143 17.35 -9.05 5.28
N LYS A 144 16.27 -9.43 5.95
CA LYS A 144 15.31 -8.51 6.54
C LYS A 144 15.62 -8.31 8.01
N ILE A 145 15.46 -7.08 8.47
CA ILE A 145 15.47 -6.72 9.89
C ILE A 145 14.03 -6.48 10.31
N ASN A 146 13.57 -7.26 11.28
CA ASN A 146 12.26 -7.11 11.90
C ASN A 146 12.43 -6.45 13.27
N GLU A 147 11.96 -5.23 13.40
CA GLU A 147 11.92 -4.48 14.66
C GLU A 147 10.57 -4.70 15.34
N ARG A 148 10.55 -5.26 16.55
CA ARG A 148 9.33 -5.34 17.36
C ARG A 148 8.97 -3.94 17.86
N VAL A 149 7.74 -3.52 17.62
CA VAL A 149 7.28 -2.16 17.95
C VAL A 149 5.92 -2.18 18.62
N GLY A 150 5.57 -1.09 19.30
CA GLY A 150 4.18 -0.83 19.70
C GLY A 150 3.45 0.02 18.67
N ALA A 151 2.14 0.19 18.86
CA ALA A 151 1.25 0.92 17.94
C ALA A 151 1.77 2.31 17.55
N GLN A 152 2.30 3.12 18.49
CA GLN A 152 2.82 4.45 18.15
C GLN A 152 3.96 4.41 17.13
N ARG A 153 4.99 3.58 17.35
CA ARG A 153 6.12 3.47 16.42
C ARG A 153 5.68 2.84 15.10
N PHE A 154 4.69 1.94 15.13
CA PHE A 154 4.05 1.40 13.94
C PHE A 154 3.46 2.53 13.06
N ARG A 155 2.73 3.48 13.64
CA ARG A 155 2.19 4.66 12.93
C ARG A 155 3.27 5.55 12.32
N GLU A 156 4.43 5.62 12.97
CA GLU A 156 5.57 6.46 12.56
C GLU A 156 6.52 5.76 11.58
N ALA A 157 6.12 4.64 10.98
CA ALA A 157 6.96 3.90 10.03
C ALA A 157 7.35 4.77 8.83
N GLY A 158 8.60 4.61 8.38
CA GLY A 158 9.11 5.25 7.18
C GLY A 158 8.70 4.51 5.90
N GLU A 159 8.91 5.15 4.75
CA GLU A 159 8.54 4.61 3.42
C GLU A 159 9.19 3.25 3.07
N ASN A 160 10.30 2.90 3.71
CA ASN A 160 11.04 1.65 3.47
C ASN A 160 10.78 0.56 4.55
N GLU A 161 9.77 0.77 5.39
CA GLU A 161 9.39 -0.14 6.48
C GLU A 161 8.03 -0.76 6.18
N HIS A 162 7.95 -2.09 6.25
CA HIS A 162 6.72 -2.85 6.07
C HIS A 162 6.10 -3.19 7.42
N TRP A 163 4.82 -2.89 7.54
CA TRP A 163 3.99 -3.19 8.70
C TRP A 163 3.56 -4.66 8.71
N MET A 164 3.87 -5.38 9.78
CA MET A 164 3.54 -6.80 9.87
C MET A 164 3.09 -7.22 11.28
N LEU A 165 2.33 -8.32 11.33
CA LEU A 165 2.19 -9.16 12.51
C LEU A 165 3.03 -10.42 12.36
N ALA A 166 3.76 -10.79 13.40
CA ALA A 166 4.50 -12.06 13.44
C ALA A 166 4.16 -12.84 14.71
N ALA A 167 4.13 -14.16 14.59
CA ALA A 167 3.94 -15.04 15.72
C ALA A 167 5.18 -14.99 16.62
N ILE A 168 4.98 -14.91 17.93
CA ILE A 168 6.05 -14.79 18.92
C ILE A 168 5.92 -15.83 20.02
N ASP A 169 7.04 -16.19 20.64
CA ASP A 169 7.06 -16.94 21.88
C ASP A 169 6.88 -16.03 23.11
N GLU A 170 6.94 -16.62 24.31
CA GLU A 170 6.80 -15.91 25.58
C GLU A 170 7.88 -14.83 25.80
N GLN A 171 9.02 -14.95 25.09
CA GLN A 171 10.15 -14.02 25.16
C GLN A 171 10.04 -12.91 24.10
N GLY A 172 9.13 -13.03 23.14
CA GLY A 172 8.99 -12.09 22.03
C GLY A 172 9.83 -12.44 20.80
N LYS A 173 10.46 -13.60 20.78
CA LYS A 173 11.19 -14.09 19.61
C LYS A 173 10.20 -14.55 18.55
N ILE A 174 10.48 -14.24 17.29
CA ILE A 174 9.67 -14.69 16.16
C ILE A 174 9.74 -16.21 16.04
N ARG A 175 8.56 -16.83 15.91
CA ARG A 175 8.38 -18.28 15.73
C ARG A 175 8.35 -18.64 14.25
N GLU A 176 9.53 -18.80 13.65
CA GLU A 176 9.69 -19.12 12.21
C GLU A 176 9.01 -20.44 11.79
N GLU A 177 8.74 -21.34 12.74
CA GLU A 177 8.02 -22.60 12.51
C GLU A 177 6.49 -22.43 12.44
N GLU A 178 5.95 -21.28 12.83
CA GLU A 178 4.51 -21.01 12.77
C GLU A 178 4.09 -20.77 11.32
N GLU A 179 3.11 -21.55 10.84
CA GLU A 179 2.65 -21.47 9.45
C GLU A 179 1.89 -20.17 9.15
N MET A 180 1.15 -19.65 10.14
CA MET A 180 0.52 -18.33 10.07
C MET A 180 1.46 -17.30 10.69
N ASN A 181 2.49 -16.91 9.95
CA ASN A 181 3.48 -15.93 10.37
C ASN A 181 3.69 -14.90 9.26
N PHE A 182 4.07 -13.68 9.62
CA PHE A 182 4.24 -12.53 8.72
C PHE A 182 2.96 -12.17 7.95
N ILE A 183 1.99 -11.64 8.69
CA ILE A 183 0.76 -11.07 8.15
C ILE A 183 1.04 -9.61 7.81
N ASP A 184 0.88 -9.22 6.55
CA ASP A 184 1.07 -7.83 6.13
C ASP A 184 -0.11 -6.98 6.61
N VAL A 185 0.18 -5.81 7.20
CA VAL A 185 -0.82 -4.93 7.78
C VAL A 185 -0.86 -3.61 7.02
N HIS A 186 -1.96 -3.34 6.34
CA HIS A 186 -2.26 -2.07 5.69
C HIS A 186 -3.04 -1.16 6.65
N VAL A 187 -2.50 0.01 6.95
CA VAL A 187 -3.19 0.99 7.80
C VAL A 187 -4.15 1.80 6.95
N ILE A 188 -5.44 1.76 7.29
CA ILE A 188 -6.46 2.65 6.71
C ILE A 188 -6.24 4.03 7.30
N GLN A 189 -5.85 4.98 6.45
CA GLN A 189 -5.59 6.35 6.84
C GLN A 189 -6.83 7.21 6.63
N ARG A 190 -7.00 8.21 7.50
CA ARG A 190 -8.08 9.21 7.44
C ARG A 190 -7.51 10.62 7.44
N ASN A 191 -8.19 11.53 6.73
CA ASN A 191 -7.87 12.95 6.78
C ASN A 191 -8.32 13.59 8.11
N THR A 192 -8.09 14.89 8.26
CA THR A 192 -8.46 15.63 9.49
C THR A 192 -9.96 15.70 9.77
N GLU A 193 -10.80 15.42 8.76
CA GLU A 193 -12.27 15.35 8.88
C GLU A 193 -12.76 13.93 9.18
N GLY A 194 -11.83 12.96 9.33
CA GLY A 194 -12.14 11.56 9.56
C GLY A 194 -12.56 10.80 8.30
N LYS A 195 -12.35 11.34 7.10
CA LYS A 195 -12.66 10.65 5.84
C LYS A 195 -11.49 9.77 5.39
N PRO A 196 -11.75 8.54 4.92
CA PRO A 196 -10.69 7.66 4.47
C PRO A 196 -10.00 8.24 3.24
N ILE A 197 -8.69 8.04 3.17
CA ILE A 197 -7.86 8.55 2.06
C ILE A 197 -7.12 7.41 1.37
N GLY A 198 -7.00 7.54 0.05
CA GLY A 198 -6.25 6.64 -0.80
C GLY A 198 -4.93 7.25 -1.25
N GLN A 199 -4.50 6.84 -2.44
CA GLN A 199 -3.31 7.36 -3.10
C GLN A 199 -3.38 8.89 -3.26
N ALA A 200 -2.21 9.52 -3.17
CA ALA A 200 -2.07 10.98 -3.14
C ALA A 200 -2.92 11.68 -2.06
N GLY A 201 -3.46 10.98 -1.06
CA GLY A 201 -4.33 11.57 -0.04
C GLY A 201 -5.65 12.11 -0.59
N VAL A 202 -6.21 11.47 -1.62
CA VAL A 202 -7.56 11.75 -2.12
C VAL A 202 -8.58 10.96 -1.32
N GLU A 203 -9.71 11.58 -1.02
CA GLU A 203 -10.79 10.93 -0.27
C GLU A 203 -11.38 9.74 -1.02
N LEU A 204 -11.54 8.64 -0.30
CA LEU A 204 -12.25 7.45 -0.74
C LEU A 204 -13.69 7.47 -0.22
N PRO A 205 -14.65 6.85 -0.94
CA PRO A 205 -15.99 6.61 -0.40
C PRO A 205 -15.94 5.73 0.86
N GLU A 206 -16.72 6.06 1.88
CA GLU A 206 -16.71 5.36 3.17
C GLU A 206 -17.13 3.89 3.01
N GLU A 207 -18.07 3.61 2.11
CA GLU A 207 -18.58 2.28 1.83
C GLU A 207 -17.50 1.32 1.29
N TRP A 208 -16.38 1.83 0.76
CA TRP A 208 -15.24 0.99 0.35
C TRP A 208 -14.47 0.41 1.55
N LEU A 209 -14.64 1.01 2.73
CA LEU A 209 -13.97 0.62 3.97
C LEU A 209 -14.90 -0.23 4.86
N GLU A 210 -16.07 -0.62 4.35
CA GLU A 210 -16.96 -1.57 5.00
C GLU A 210 -16.55 -3.00 4.65
N SER A 211 -16.27 -3.82 5.67
CA SER A 211 -16.11 -5.27 5.46
C SER A 211 -17.44 -5.98 5.31
N ARG A 212 -17.36 -7.12 4.62
CA ARG A 212 -18.35 -8.18 4.70
C ARG A 212 -17.82 -9.32 5.56
N THR A 213 -18.60 -9.78 6.53
CA THR A 213 -18.26 -11.00 7.29
C THR A 213 -18.72 -12.24 6.52
N ILE A 214 -17.86 -13.24 6.43
CA ILE A 214 -18.16 -14.56 5.88
C ILE A 214 -17.83 -15.67 6.89
N ASP A 215 -18.47 -16.83 6.75
CA ASP A 215 -18.08 -18.05 7.46
C ASP A 215 -17.08 -18.84 6.60
N PHE A 216 -15.91 -19.12 7.16
CA PHE A 216 -14.91 -19.97 6.55
C PHE A 216 -14.52 -21.08 7.51
N GLN A 217 -14.97 -22.31 7.20
CA GLN A 217 -14.66 -23.50 8.00
C GLN A 217 -14.98 -23.34 9.51
N GLY A 218 -16.07 -22.62 9.83
CA GLY A 218 -16.52 -22.36 11.19
C GLY A 218 -15.87 -21.16 11.88
N GLU A 219 -14.96 -20.46 11.20
CA GLU A 219 -14.38 -19.20 11.67
C GLU A 219 -15.05 -18.02 10.95
N LYS A 220 -15.16 -16.88 11.62
CA LYS A 220 -15.65 -15.64 11.00
C LYS A 220 -14.49 -14.83 10.46
N LEU A 221 -14.53 -14.51 9.17
CA LEU A 221 -13.56 -13.65 8.51
C LEU A 221 -14.26 -12.39 8.01
N ASN A 222 -13.65 -11.23 8.25
CA ASN A 222 -14.06 -10.00 7.61
C ASN A 222 -13.24 -9.84 6.34
N ILE A 223 -13.91 -9.70 5.19
CA ILE A 223 -13.26 -9.52 3.90
C ILE A 223 -13.48 -8.09 3.39
N SER A 224 -12.47 -7.51 2.74
CA SER A 224 -12.55 -6.13 2.23
C SER A 224 -13.58 -6.01 1.10
N ASN A 225 -14.17 -4.81 0.98
CA ASN A 225 -15.03 -4.45 -0.16
C ASN A 225 -14.30 -4.71 -1.50
N PRO A 226 -14.95 -5.34 -2.50
CA PRO A 226 -14.33 -5.63 -3.80
C PRO A 226 -13.81 -4.39 -4.52
N VAL A 227 -14.49 -3.24 -4.37
CA VAL A 227 -14.11 -1.98 -5.00
C VAL A 227 -12.77 -1.46 -4.46
N LYS A 228 -12.56 -1.60 -3.15
CA LYS A 228 -11.28 -1.28 -2.49
C LYS A 228 -10.15 -2.17 -3.01
N VAL A 229 -10.39 -3.47 -3.12
CA VAL A 229 -9.40 -4.44 -3.64
C VAL A 229 -9.01 -4.08 -5.07
N ALA A 230 -10.00 -3.81 -5.93
CA ALA A 230 -9.75 -3.44 -7.31
C ALA A 230 -8.94 -2.14 -7.42
N TYR A 231 -9.33 -1.12 -6.66
CA TYR A 231 -8.65 0.17 -6.59
C TYR A 231 -7.16 0.02 -6.24
N PHE A 232 -6.80 -0.70 -5.17
CA PHE A 232 -5.40 -0.83 -4.77
C PHE A 232 -4.58 -1.70 -5.74
N LYS A 233 -5.17 -2.72 -6.36
CA LYS A 233 -4.50 -3.52 -7.40
C LYS A 233 -4.16 -2.70 -8.64
N LEU A 234 -5.04 -1.80 -9.06
CA LEU A 234 -4.78 -0.87 -10.17
C LEU A 234 -3.58 0.05 -9.90
N HIS A 235 -3.34 0.42 -8.64
CA HIS A 235 -2.18 1.24 -8.27
C HIS A 235 -0.88 0.46 -8.16
N GLN A 236 -0.93 -0.81 -7.76
CA GLN A 236 0.27 -1.66 -7.66
C GLN A 236 0.81 -2.05 -9.03
N GLY A 237 -0.07 -2.37 -9.98
CA GLY A 237 0.28 -2.56 -11.39
C GLY A 237 1.29 -3.68 -11.66
N ARG A 238 1.36 -4.69 -10.78
CA ARG A 238 2.20 -5.88 -11.02
C ARG A 238 1.54 -6.72 -12.10
N SER A 239 2.33 -7.50 -12.83
CA SER A 239 1.83 -8.20 -14.02
C SER A 239 0.63 -9.12 -13.71
N TYR A 240 0.69 -9.86 -12.62
CA TYR A 240 -0.39 -10.72 -12.15
C TYR A 240 -1.58 -9.99 -11.49
N ASP A 241 -1.46 -8.71 -11.13
CA ASP A 241 -2.60 -7.96 -10.58
C ASP A 241 -3.73 -7.80 -11.62
N TYR A 242 -3.39 -7.75 -12.91
CA TYR A 242 -4.39 -7.72 -13.98
C TYR A 242 -5.18 -9.03 -14.06
N THR A 243 -4.53 -10.18 -13.91
CA THR A 243 -5.23 -11.48 -13.86
C THR A 243 -6.06 -11.62 -12.59
N ASP A 244 -5.59 -11.10 -11.45
CA ASP A 244 -6.37 -11.06 -10.21
C ASP A 244 -7.62 -10.19 -10.37
N LEU A 245 -7.52 -9.04 -11.06
CA LEU A 245 -8.65 -8.15 -11.37
C LEU A 245 -9.67 -8.82 -12.30
N GLU A 246 -9.22 -9.58 -13.28
CA GLU A 246 -10.09 -10.39 -14.15
C GLU A 246 -10.87 -11.43 -13.32
N GLU A 247 -10.18 -12.14 -12.41
CA GLU A 247 -10.83 -13.11 -11.52
C GLU A 247 -11.79 -12.43 -10.53
N LEU A 248 -11.46 -11.23 -10.04
CA LEU A 248 -12.36 -10.44 -9.20
C LEU A 248 -13.63 -10.03 -9.97
N ALA A 249 -13.51 -9.59 -11.22
CA ALA A 249 -14.68 -9.27 -12.05
C ALA A 249 -15.61 -10.49 -12.22
N LYS A 250 -15.04 -11.69 -12.42
CA LYS A 250 -15.79 -12.95 -12.55
C LYS A 250 -16.56 -13.36 -11.29
N THR A 251 -16.27 -12.80 -10.12
CA THR A 251 -17.06 -13.04 -8.91
C THR A 251 -18.47 -12.44 -9.00
N GLY A 252 -18.67 -11.43 -9.87
CA GLY A 252 -19.91 -10.68 -9.98
C GLY A 252 -20.17 -9.72 -8.82
N GLU A 253 -19.16 -9.48 -7.97
CA GLU A 253 -19.21 -8.55 -6.82
C GLU A 253 -18.85 -7.10 -7.22
N LEU A 254 -18.29 -6.90 -8.42
CA LEU A 254 -18.04 -5.60 -9.02
C LEU A 254 -19.11 -5.29 -10.06
N THR A 255 -19.55 -4.02 -10.10
CA THR A 255 -20.49 -3.50 -11.10
C THR A 255 -19.86 -2.44 -11.98
N GLU A 256 -20.44 -2.16 -13.15
CA GLU A 256 -19.98 -1.05 -14.02
C GLU A 256 -19.92 0.29 -13.25
N LYS A 257 -20.90 0.55 -12.38
CA LYS A 257 -20.91 1.75 -11.52
C LYS A 257 -19.68 1.79 -10.60
N ASN A 258 -19.28 0.66 -10.03
CA ASN A 258 -18.09 0.62 -9.18
C ASN A 258 -16.82 0.98 -9.97
N VAL A 259 -16.72 0.54 -11.23
CA VAL A 259 -15.59 0.89 -12.09
C VAL A 259 -15.60 2.39 -12.42
N GLU A 260 -16.76 2.99 -12.68
CA GLU A 260 -16.92 4.44 -12.85
C GLU A 260 -16.47 5.20 -11.59
N ASP A 261 -16.87 4.73 -10.40
CA ASP A 261 -16.49 5.34 -9.12
C ASP A 261 -14.96 5.30 -8.92
N ILE A 262 -14.31 4.15 -9.19
CA ILE A 262 -12.85 4.00 -9.17
C ILE A 262 -12.19 4.99 -10.13
N LYS A 263 -12.67 5.05 -11.38
CA LYS A 263 -12.17 5.97 -12.39
C LYS A 263 -12.31 7.43 -11.95
N GLY A 264 -13.40 7.76 -11.26
CA GLY A 264 -13.62 9.08 -10.66
C GLY A 264 -12.58 9.43 -9.60
N VAL A 265 -12.24 8.50 -8.71
CA VAL A 265 -11.18 8.67 -7.70
C VAL A 265 -9.81 8.83 -8.35
N ILE A 266 -9.44 7.95 -9.29
CA ILE A 266 -8.15 8.04 -10.02
C ILE A 266 -8.02 9.39 -10.74
N LYS A 267 -9.10 9.89 -11.37
CA LYS A 267 -9.10 11.23 -11.99
C LYS A 267 -8.79 12.34 -10.97
N LYS A 268 -9.39 12.29 -9.77
CA LYS A 268 -9.12 13.27 -8.71
C LYS A 268 -7.67 13.20 -8.23
N GLU A 269 -7.09 12.01 -8.13
CA GLU A 269 -5.68 11.83 -7.76
C GLU A 269 -4.74 12.41 -8.79
N VAL A 270 -5.00 12.13 -10.06
CA VAL A 270 -4.23 12.68 -11.17
C VAL A 270 -4.33 14.21 -11.17
N GLN A 271 -5.53 14.77 -11.00
CA GLN A 271 -5.73 16.22 -10.88
C GLN A 271 -4.98 16.81 -9.69
N LYS A 272 -4.99 16.14 -8.53
CA LYS A 272 -4.27 16.58 -7.34
C LYS A 272 -2.76 16.61 -7.59
N LYS A 273 -2.19 15.53 -8.15
CA LYS A 273 -0.76 15.46 -8.51
C LYS A 273 -0.36 16.54 -9.51
N ILE A 274 -1.21 16.82 -10.50
CA ILE A 274 -0.99 17.93 -11.46
C ILE A 274 -1.06 19.27 -10.73
N GLY A 275 -2.02 19.45 -9.82
CA GLY A 275 -2.12 20.66 -9.00
C GLY A 275 -0.91 20.89 -8.11
N GLU A 276 -0.37 19.83 -7.48
CA GLU A 276 0.85 19.85 -6.68
C GLU A 276 2.08 20.17 -7.55
N PHE A 277 2.20 19.53 -8.70
CA PHE A 277 3.22 19.83 -9.70
C PHE A 277 3.14 21.30 -10.13
N ARG A 278 1.94 21.79 -10.47
CA ARG A 278 1.72 23.19 -10.86
C ARG A 278 2.06 24.17 -9.73
N GLY A 279 1.63 23.87 -8.52
CA GLY A 279 1.93 24.65 -7.33
C GLY A 279 3.43 24.73 -7.06
N SER A 280 4.16 23.62 -7.26
CA SER A 280 5.60 23.56 -7.04
C SER A 280 6.40 24.44 -8.01
N LEU A 281 5.92 24.68 -9.24
CA LEU A 281 6.64 25.48 -10.25
C LEU A 281 6.09 26.88 -10.46
N GLY A 282 5.03 27.26 -9.75
CA GLY A 282 4.29 28.50 -10.00
C GLY A 282 5.14 29.77 -9.96
N ASP A 283 6.10 29.85 -9.04
CA ASP A 283 7.02 30.99 -8.97
C ASP A 283 8.17 30.87 -9.98
N THR A 284 8.69 29.66 -10.19
CA THR A 284 9.74 29.38 -11.17
C THR A 284 9.35 29.79 -12.59
N ILE A 285 8.11 29.53 -13.02
CA ILE A 285 7.64 29.93 -14.34
C ILE A 285 7.52 31.45 -14.48
N LYS A 286 7.17 32.17 -13.40
CA LYS A 286 7.10 33.64 -13.41
C LYS A 286 8.47 34.28 -13.58
N ASP A 287 9.55 33.57 -13.24
CA ASP A 287 10.92 34.07 -13.35
C ASP A 287 11.48 33.97 -14.77
N VAL A 288 10.84 33.23 -15.66
CA VAL A 288 11.16 33.23 -17.09
C VAL A 288 10.75 34.57 -17.71
N LYS A 289 11.71 35.28 -18.34
CA LYS A 289 11.51 36.62 -18.93
C LYS A 289 11.83 36.64 -20.43
N PRO A 290 11.20 37.54 -21.19
CA PRO A 290 11.58 37.79 -22.58
C PRO A 290 13.07 38.13 -22.73
N GLY A 291 13.70 37.53 -23.75
CA GLY A 291 15.11 37.74 -24.07
C GLY A 291 16.10 36.88 -23.26
N MET A 292 15.63 36.03 -22.35
CA MET A 292 16.49 35.04 -21.70
C MET A 292 17.01 34.02 -22.71
N SER A 293 18.28 33.69 -22.60
CA SER A 293 18.93 32.60 -23.31
C SER A 293 18.47 31.23 -22.81
N VAL A 294 18.75 30.19 -23.58
CA VAL A 294 18.48 28.79 -23.20
C VAL A 294 19.09 28.46 -21.84
N ASP A 295 20.33 28.88 -21.59
CA ASP A 295 21.06 28.60 -20.34
C ASP A 295 20.44 29.35 -19.14
N GLU A 296 19.94 30.57 -19.36
CA GLU A 296 19.24 31.34 -18.33
C GLU A 296 17.91 30.69 -17.96
N ILE A 297 17.10 30.29 -18.95
CA ILE A 297 15.82 29.59 -18.72
C ILE A 297 16.05 28.26 -18.02
N TYR A 298 17.05 27.50 -18.46
CA TYR A 298 17.43 26.24 -17.83
C TYR A 298 17.83 26.45 -16.37
N SER A 299 18.61 27.50 -16.08
CA SER A 299 19.02 27.85 -14.73
C SER A 299 17.84 28.28 -13.83
N VAL A 300 16.86 29.01 -14.38
CA VAL A 300 15.62 29.33 -13.68
C VAL A 300 14.91 28.06 -13.25
N PHE A 301 14.72 27.09 -14.14
CA PHE A 301 14.08 25.83 -13.76
C PHE A 301 14.91 25.01 -12.77
N LEU A 302 16.24 24.94 -12.91
CA LEU A 302 17.11 24.25 -11.95
C LEU A 302 17.15 24.88 -10.55
N SER A 303 16.74 26.14 -10.43
CA SER A 303 16.57 26.78 -9.11
C SER A 303 15.43 26.15 -8.29
N ASN A 304 14.52 25.42 -8.95
CA ASN A 304 13.42 24.72 -8.29
C ASN A 304 13.85 23.35 -7.75
N GLU A 305 13.61 23.10 -6.47
CA GLU A 305 13.97 21.84 -5.80
C GLU A 305 13.29 20.61 -6.43
N PHE A 306 12.10 20.75 -7.03
CA PHE A 306 11.43 19.66 -7.76
C PHE A 306 12.31 19.12 -8.90
N PHE A 307 12.87 20.03 -9.71
CA PHE A 307 13.70 19.69 -10.86
C PHE A 307 15.10 19.27 -10.44
N LYS A 308 15.70 19.98 -9.48
CA LYS A 308 17.03 19.66 -8.94
C LYS A 308 17.08 18.25 -8.35
N ALA A 309 16.08 17.85 -7.58
CA ALA A 309 16.01 16.51 -7.00
C ALA A 309 15.84 15.39 -8.05
N ARG A 310 15.39 15.72 -9.27
CA ARG A 310 15.06 14.76 -10.33
C ARG A 310 16.01 14.84 -11.53
N LEU A 311 17.01 15.72 -11.47
CA LEU A 311 17.84 16.12 -12.62
C LEU A 311 18.31 14.96 -13.51
N PRO A 312 18.88 13.86 -12.97
CA PRO A 312 19.36 12.76 -13.82
C PRO A 312 18.28 12.13 -14.72
N ARG A 313 17.00 12.23 -14.36
CA ARG A 313 15.87 11.66 -15.12
C ARG A 313 15.23 12.65 -16.09
N ILE A 314 15.46 13.95 -15.88
CA ILE A 314 14.72 15.02 -16.57
C ILE A 314 15.62 16.02 -17.29
N GLU A 315 16.94 15.89 -17.20
CA GLU A 315 17.89 16.85 -17.77
C GLU A 315 17.61 17.12 -19.27
N GLU A 316 17.44 16.05 -20.05
CA GLU A 316 17.19 16.14 -21.47
C GLU A 316 15.80 16.76 -21.80
N PRO A 317 14.68 16.30 -21.19
CA PRO A 317 13.41 17.02 -21.27
C PRO A 317 13.51 18.50 -20.90
N LEU A 318 14.26 18.83 -19.85
CA LEU A 318 14.37 20.20 -19.33
C LEU A 318 15.18 21.11 -20.26
N LYS A 319 16.25 20.59 -20.88
CA LYS A 319 17.00 21.31 -21.93
C LYS A 319 16.11 21.60 -23.14
N LYS A 320 15.35 20.60 -23.61
CA LYS A 320 14.40 20.77 -24.72
C LYS A 320 13.31 21.78 -24.41
N LEU A 321 12.77 21.76 -23.20
CA LEU A 321 11.82 22.77 -22.73
C LEU A 321 12.43 24.17 -22.79
N SER A 322 13.65 24.33 -22.27
CA SER A 322 14.35 25.62 -22.24
C SER A 322 14.64 26.14 -23.65
N GLU A 323 15.03 25.27 -24.58
CA GLU A 323 15.19 25.61 -25.99
C GLU A 323 13.88 26.01 -26.68
N LYS A 324 12.78 25.32 -26.35
CA LYS A 324 11.45 25.63 -26.90
C LYS A 324 11.01 27.02 -26.46
N ILE A 325 11.09 27.30 -25.16
CA ILE A 325 10.72 28.60 -24.57
C ILE A 325 11.59 29.73 -25.11
N ALA A 326 12.92 29.53 -25.22
CA ALA A 326 13.83 30.58 -25.72
C ALA A 326 13.55 31.00 -27.18
N LYS A 327 12.91 30.12 -27.97
CA LYS A 327 12.58 30.35 -29.39
C LYS A 327 11.14 30.82 -29.59
N ASP A 328 10.33 30.88 -28.53
CA ASP A 328 8.92 31.23 -28.63
C ASP A 328 8.72 32.73 -28.48
N ASP A 329 7.84 33.29 -29.31
CA ASP A 329 7.47 34.71 -29.26
C ASP A 329 6.38 34.96 -28.20
N ASP A 330 5.64 33.92 -27.79
CA ASP A 330 4.64 33.98 -26.73
C ASP A 330 5.19 33.40 -25.42
N LEU A 331 5.50 34.29 -24.47
CA LEU A 331 5.95 33.96 -23.12
C LEU A 331 4.89 34.25 -22.05
N SER A 332 3.61 34.17 -22.43
CA SER A 332 2.53 34.19 -21.45
C SER A 332 2.64 32.99 -20.48
N LEU A 333 2.15 33.16 -19.24
CA LEU A 333 2.19 32.11 -18.24
C LEU A 333 1.48 30.83 -18.71
N ASP A 334 0.35 30.98 -19.39
CA ASP A 334 -0.42 29.84 -19.92
C ASP A 334 0.35 29.08 -21.00
N LYS A 335 1.08 29.80 -21.85
CA LYS A 335 1.91 29.18 -22.88
C LYS A 335 3.10 28.43 -22.29
N ILE A 336 3.81 29.02 -21.33
CA ILE A 336 4.93 28.34 -20.65
C ILE A 336 4.43 27.11 -19.89
N TRP A 337 3.25 27.20 -19.25
CA TRP A 337 2.61 26.04 -18.64
C TRP A 337 2.32 24.93 -19.64
N THR A 338 1.75 25.28 -20.79
CA THR A 338 1.47 24.32 -21.87
C THR A 338 2.77 23.62 -22.32
N ASP A 339 3.85 24.38 -22.47
CA ASP A 339 5.14 23.81 -22.86
C ASP A 339 5.74 22.89 -21.80
N VAL A 340 5.60 23.25 -20.51
CA VAL A 340 6.00 22.41 -19.38
C VAL A 340 5.21 21.09 -19.41
N GLU A 341 3.88 21.17 -19.55
CA GLU A 341 3.02 19.99 -19.56
C GLU A 341 3.32 19.06 -20.74
N ASP A 342 3.59 19.63 -21.91
CA ASP A 342 4.02 18.89 -23.10
C ASP A 342 5.38 18.21 -22.87
N ALA A 343 6.37 18.95 -22.35
CA ALA A 343 7.73 18.45 -22.15
C ALA A 343 7.77 17.28 -21.17
N PHE A 344 6.93 17.34 -20.13
CA PHE A 344 6.80 16.29 -19.12
C PHE A 344 5.69 15.29 -19.42
N LYS A 345 5.06 15.39 -20.61
CA LYS A 345 4.03 14.46 -21.10
C LYS A 345 2.90 14.23 -20.10
N VAL A 346 2.40 15.30 -19.49
CA VAL A 346 1.35 15.25 -18.45
C VAL A 346 0.10 14.55 -18.99
N GLN A 347 -0.29 14.81 -20.24
CA GLN A 347 -1.43 14.12 -20.86
C GLN A 347 -1.20 12.61 -21.00
N ASN A 348 0.01 12.18 -21.39
CA ASN A 348 0.32 10.75 -21.45
C ASN A 348 0.23 10.09 -20.07
N TYR A 349 0.63 10.81 -19.01
CA TYR A 349 0.47 10.31 -17.64
C TYR A 349 -1.01 10.15 -17.27
N ILE A 350 -1.84 11.15 -17.56
CA ILE A 350 -3.31 11.06 -17.37
C ILE A 350 -3.87 9.85 -18.11
N ASP A 351 -3.55 9.72 -19.39
CA ASP A 351 -4.06 8.65 -20.24
C ASP A 351 -3.60 7.29 -19.74
N GLN A 352 -2.35 7.14 -19.33
CA GLN A 352 -1.80 5.90 -18.77
C GLN A 352 -2.50 5.49 -17.46
N GLU A 353 -2.76 6.43 -16.55
CA GLU A 353 -3.46 6.13 -15.30
C GLU A 353 -4.92 5.70 -15.55
N LEU A 354 -5.60 6.33 -16.51
CA LEU A 354 -6.97 5.96 -16.87
C LEU A 354 -7.05 4.70 -17.73
N GLU A 355 -6.01 4.38 -18.49
CA GLU A 355 -5.95 3.15 -19.30
C GLU A 355 -6.01 1.91 -18.41
N LYS A 356 -5.45 1.97 -17.21
CA LYS A 356 -5.45 0.87 -16.23
C LYS A 356 -6.87 0.38 -15.93
N THR A 357 -7.88 1.25 -16.00
CA THR A 357 -9.27 0.85 -15.67
C THR A 357 -9.98 0.18 -16.84
N LYS A 358 -9.50 0.28 -18.08
CA LYS A 358 -10.23 -0.24 -19.25
C LYS A 358 -10.34 -1.76 -19.27
N GLY A 359 -9.30 -2.46 -18.83
CA GLY A 359 -9.34 -3.93 -18.68
C GLY A 359 -10.43 -4.34 -17.70
N LEU A 360 -10.45 -3.70 -16.53
CA LEU A 360 -11.48 -3.94 -15.50
C LEU A 360 -12.90 -3.64 -16.01
N GLU A 361 -13.09 -2.53 -16.71
CA GLU A 361 -14.37 -2.14 -17.32
C GLU A 361 -14.89 -3.23 -18.27
N ALA A 362 -14.01 -3.74 -19.15
CA ALA A 362 -14.37 -4.80 -20.08
C ALA A 362 -14.73 -6.11 -19.37
N TRP A 363 -13.95 -6.54 -18.38
CA TRP A 363 -14.20 -7.79 -17.65
C TRP A 363 -15.47 -7.75 -16.80
N VAL A 364 -15.75 -6.61 -16.15
CA VAL A 364 -16.99 -6.44 -15.37
C VAL A 364 -18.21 -6.50 -16.30
N LYS A 365 -18.15 -5.82 -17.44
CA LYS A 365 -19.23 -5.87 -18.43
C LYS A 365 -19.47 -7.29 -18.95
N GLU A 366 -18.40 -8.01 -19.28
CA GLU A 366 -18.50 -9.41 -19.72
C GLU A 366 -19.13 -10.30 -18.64
N ALA A 367 -18.74 -10.12 -17.37
CA ALA A 367 -19.29 -10.87 -16.24
C ALA A 367 -20.78 -10.57 -16.03
N GLU A 368 -21.20 -9.30 -16.12
CA GLU A 368 -22.61 -8.89 -16.02
C GLU A 368 -23.44 -9.45 -17.18
N GLU A 369 -22.95 -9.39 -18.43
CA GLU A 369 -23.60 -9.95 -19.60
C GLU A 369 -23.79 -11.47 -19.47
N LYS A 370 -22.75 -12.18 -19.01
CA LYS A 370 -22.79 -13.62 -18.76
C LYS A 370 -23.84 -13.97 -17.70
N LYS A 371 -23.86 -13.26 -16.57
CA LYS A 371 -24.83 -13.47 -15.50
C LYS A 371 -26.26 -13.27 -15.98
N LYS A 372 -26.49 -12.23 -16.79
CA LYS A 372 -27.81 -11.97 -17.40
C LYS A 372 -28.26 -13.14 -18.29
N LEU A 373 -27.38 -13.68 -19.13
CA LEU A 373 -27.70 -14.84 -19.98
C LEU A 373 -27.98 -16.09 -19.15
N GLU A 374 -27.25 -16.33 -18.07
CA GLU A 374 -27.49 -17.45 -17.16
C GLU A 374 -28.83 -17.35 -16.43
N ASP A 375 -29.26 -16.14 -16.08
CA ASP A 375 -30.56 -15.89 -15.45
C ASP A 375 -31.73 -15.99 -16.44
N GLU A 376 -31.52 -15.67 -17.73
CA GLU A 376 -32.52 -15.87 -18.80
C GLU A 376 -32.73 -17.35 -19.18
N LEU A 377 -31.77 -18.22 -18.87
CA LEU A 377 -31.81 -19.66 -19.17
C LEU A 377 -32.45 -20.50 -18.05
N LYS A 378 -32.68 -19.93 -16.87
CA LYS A 378 -33.36 -20.57 -15.72
C LYS A 378 -34.85 -20.28 -15.72
#